data_AF-A0A2D8BC17-F1
#
_entry.id   AF-A0A2D8BC17-F1
#
_cell.length_a   1.000
_cell.length_b   1.000
_cell.length_c   1.000
_cell.angle_alpha   90.00
_cell.angle_beta   90.00
_cell.angle_gamma   90.00
#
_symmetry.space_group_name_H-M   'P 1'
#
loop_
_entity.id
_entity.type
_entity.pdbx_description
1 polymer ?
#
loop_
_entity_poly.entity_id
_entity_poly.type
_entity_poly.pdbx_seq_one_letter_code
_entity_poly.pdbx_strand_id
1 'polypeptide(L)'
;MASEPTLDDATDKLVERALARLAERAPAAAVQARRPDLATLAIASDFAIDTLVRQPALLDTLDDPLVTVPDLGADAAADWPSLLRRWRARQSTRLVWRDVMGVDEVDATLAGASRIADQALQAGVQALIGPLEQA
;
A
#
# COMPACT_ATOMS: atom_id res chain seq x y z
N MET A 1 -24.88 -14.98 30.93
CA MET A 1 -23.45 -15.07 30.61
C MET A 1 -23.32 -14.94 29.10
N ALA A 2 -22.75 -13.85 28.59
CA ALA A 2 -22.40 -13.77 27.18
C ALA A 2 -21.25 -14.75 26.94
N SER A 3 -21.36 -15.65 25.96
CA SER A 3 -20.24 -16.51 25.57
C SER A 3 -19.11 -15.64 25.02
N GLU A 4 -17.87 -15.98 25.39
CA GLU A 4 -16.69 -15.32 24.84
C GLU A 4 -16.62 -15.56 23.32
N PRO A 5 -16.26 -14.53 22.53
CA PRO A 5 -16.12 -14.67 21.09
C PRO A 5 -14.99 -15.64 20.76
N THR A 6 -15.20 -16.49 19.76
CA THR A 6 -14.15 -17.39 19.24
C THR A 6 -13.13 -16.60 18.41
N LEU A 7 -11.97 -17.21 18.11
CA LEU A 7 -10.96 -16.61 17.22
C LEU A 7 -11.51 -16.36 15.81
N ASP A 8 -12.35 -17.28 15.32
CA ASP A 8 -13.00 -17.16 14.02
C ASP A 8 -13.99 -15.98 14.03
N ASP A 9 -14.81 -15.84 15.08
CA ASP A 9 -15.72 -14.70 15.24
C ASP A 9 -14.98 -13.35 15.27
N ALA A 10 -13.81 -13.32 15.90
CA ALA A 10 -12.97 -12.12 15.97
C ALA A 10 -12.37 -11.78 14.60
N THR A 11 -11.95 -12.79 13.84
CA THR A 11 -11.38 -12.65 12.49
C THR A 11 -12.44 -12.16 11.50
N ASP A 12 -13.64 -12.73 11.56
CA ASP A 12 -14.76 -12.29 10.72
C ASP A 12 -15.12 -10.82 10.98
N LYS A 13 -15.18 -10.41 12.25
CA LYS A 13 -15.43 -9.00 12.62
C LYS A 13 -14.31 -8.07 12.16
N LEU A 14 -13.06 -8.53 12.18
CA LEU A 14 -11.92 -7.76 11.66
C LEU A 14 -12.09 -7.52 10.16
N VAL A 15 -12.37 -8.58 9.40
CA VAL A 15 -12.58 -8.52 7.95
C VAL A 15 -13.75 -7.61 7.60
N GLU A 16 -14.91 -7.81 8.23
CA GLU A 16 -16.10 -6.98 7.98
C GLU A 16 -15.83 -5.49 8.23
N ARG A 17 -15.16 -5.17 9.34
CA ARG A 17 -14.78 -3.78 9.65
C ARG A 17 -13.80 -3.20 8.62
N ALA A 18 -12.80 -3.99 8.19
CA ALA A 18 -11.82 -3.57 7.20
C ALA A 18 -12.48 -3.28 5.84
N LEU A 19 -13.36 -4.18 5.38
CA LEU A 19 -14.05 -4.04 4.10
C LEU A 19 -15.09 -2.93 4.12
N ALA A 20 -15.80 -2.73 5.24
CA ALA A 20 -16.73 -1.61 5.40
C ALA A 20 -16.00 -0.26 5.26
N ARG A 21 -14.87 -0.09 5.97
CA ARG A 21 -14.03 1.12 5.86
C ARG A 21 -13.53 1.37 4.43
N LEU A 22 -13.19 0.32 3.70
CA LEU A 22 -12.76 0.43 2.31
C LEU A 22 -13.92 0.81 1.39
N ALA A 23 -15.10 0.21 1.57
CA ALA A 23 -16.30 0.49 0.77
C ALA A 23 -16.81 1.94 0.93
N GLU A 24 -16.52 2.60 2.06
CA GLU A 24 -16.80 4.04 2.23
C GLU A 24 -15.91 4.95 1.37
N ARG A 25 -14.78 4.44 0.86
CA ARG A 25 -13.73 5.23 0.19
C ARG A 25 -13.50 4.82 -1.27
N ALA A 26 -13.82 3.59 -1.62
CA ALA A 26 -13.65 3.01 -2.95
C ALA A 26 -15.01 2.64 -3.57
N PRO A 27 -15.11 2.52 -4.91
CA PRO A 27 -16.34 2.06 -5.55
C PRO A 27 -16.77 0.69 -5.01
N ALA A 28 -18.00 0.60 -4.48
CA ALA A 28 -18.52 -0.63 -3.88
C ALA A 28 -18.45 -1.85 -4.82
N ALA A 29 -18.66 -1.64 -6.12
CA ALA A 29 -18.53 -2.70 -7.13
C ALA A 29 -17.11 -3.27 -7.21
N ALA A 30 -16.08 -2.43 -7.12
CA ALA A 30 -14.68 -2.87 -7.17
C ALA A 30 -14.29 -3.64 -5.90
N VAL A 31 -14.74 -3.18 -4.73
CA VAL A 31 -14.53 -3.89 -3.45
C VAL A 31 -15.24 -5.24 -3.47
N GLN A 32 -16.49 -5.29 -3.93
CA GLN A 32 -17.27 -6.52 -3.98
C GLN A 32 -16.68 -7.54 -4.95
N ALA A 33 -16.18 -7.11 -6.11
CA ALA A 33 -15.57 -7.97 -7.11
C ALA A 33 -14.32 -8.71 -6.59
N ARG A 34 -13.59 -8.11 -5.64
CA ARG A 34 -12.36 -8.65 -5.05
C ARG A 34 -12.53 -9.07 -3.59
N ARG A 35 -13.76 -9.22 -3.10
CA ARG A 35 -14.07 -9.42 -1.68
C ARG A 35 -13.28 -10.57 -1.03
N PRO A 36 -13.15 -11.77 -1.63
CA PRO A 36 -12.40 -12.86 -1.02
C PRO A 36 -10.91 -12.51 -0.83
N ASP A 37 -10.28 -11.96 -1.86
CA ASP A 37 -8.86 -11.60 -1.83
C ASP A 37 -8.59 -10.45 -0.85
N LEU A 38 -9.50 -9.46 -0.80
CA LEU A 38 -9.43 -8.37 0.16
C LEU A 38 -9.67 -8.82 1.61
N ALA A 39 -10.45 -9.88 1.83
CA ALA A 39 -10.60 -10.50 3.14
C ALA A 39 -9.29 -11.16 3.60
N THR A 40 -8.65 -11.93 2.72
CA THR A 40 -7.31 -12.50 2.99
C THR A 40 -6.29 -11.41 3.27
N LEU A 41 -6.30 -10.34 2.48
CA LEU A 41 -5.43 -9.18 2.68
C LEU A 41 -5.68 -8.50 4.04
N ALA A 42 -6.94 -8.36 4.46
CA ALA A 42 -7.30 -7.75 5.73
C ALA A 42 -6.83 -8.57 6.94
N ILE A 43 -6.80 -9.90 6.81
CA ILE A 43 -6.25 -10.80 7.83
C ILE A 43 -4.72 -10.65 7.88
N ALA A 44 -4.08 -10.53 6.72
CA ALA A 44 -2.62 -10.49 6.60
C ALA A 44 -1.99 -9.12 6.93
N SER A 45 -2.65 -8.01 6.60
CA SER A 45 -2.06 -6.67 6.69
C SER A 45 -3.09 -5.54 6.86
N ASP A 46 -3.13 -4.97 8.06
CA ASP A 46 -3.87 -3.74 8.37
C ASP A 46 -3.31 -2.53 7.59
N PHE A 47 -1.99 -2.46 7.44
CA PHE A 47 -1.28 -1.43 6.67
C PHE A 47 -1.76 -1.36 5.21
N ALA A 48 -1.95 -2.51 4.56
CA ALA A 48 -2.42 -2.57 3.18
C ALA A 48 -3.85 -2.02 3.05
N ILE A 49 -4.76 -2.46 3.93
CA ILE A 49 -6.14 -1.96 3.99
C ILE A 49 -6.16 -0.46 4.24
N ASP A 50 -5.43 0.02 5.24
CA ASP A 50 -5.34 1.43 5.58
C ASP A 50 -4.79 2.28 4.42
N THR A 51 -3.89 1.73 3.63
CA THR A 51 -3.36 2.39 2.44
C THR A 51 -4.40 2.45 1.32
N LEU A 52 -5.18 1.39 1.10
CA LEU A 52 -6.29 1.38 0.14
C LEU A 52 -7.39 2.38 0.54
N VAL A 53 -7.72 2.50 1.82
CA VAL A 53 -8.67 3.51 2.35
C VAL A 53 -8.19 4.94 2.06
N ARG A 54 -6.89 5.21 2.22
CA ARG A 54 -6.28 6.52 1.93
C ARG A 54 -6.11 6.78 0.43
N GLN A 55 -5.93 5.73 -0.37
CA GLN A 55 -5.59 5.78 -1.79
C GLN A 55 -6.46 4.81 -2.60
N PRO A 56 -7.79 5.02 -2.68
CA PRO A 56 -8.73 4.03 -3.21
C PRO A 56 -8.51 3.68 -4.69
N ALA A 57 -7.97 4.62 -5.48
CA ALA A 57 -7.60 4.37 -6.88
C ALA A 57 -6.50 3.31 -7.05
N LEU A 58 -5.78 2.92 -5.97
CA LEU A 58 -4.82 1.84 -6.03
C LEU A 58 -5.49 0.48 -6.30
N LEU A 59 -6.75 0.31 -5.89
CA LEU A 59 -7.51 -0.94 -6.04
C LEU A 59 -7.56 -1.42 -7.50
N ASP A 60 -7.65 -0.48 -8.45
CA ASP A 60 -7.72 -0.76 -9.88
C ASP A 60 -6.39 -1.24 -10.47
N THR A 61 -5.29 -1.08 -9.72
CA THR A 61 -3.91 -1.31 -10.20
C THR A 61 -3.10 -2.17 -9.22
N LEU A 62 -3.78 -3.00 -8.42
CA LEU A 62 -3.12 -3.88 -7.45
C LEU A 62 -2.30 -4.98 -8.11
N ASP A 63 -2.79 -5.52 -9.22
CA ASP A 63 -2.15 -6.59 -9.98
C ASP A 63 -1.02 -6.09 -10.88
N ASP A 64 -0.92 -4.76 -11.06
CA ASP A 64 0.10 -4.14 -11.88
C ASP A 64 1.50 -4.31 -11.25
N PRO A 65 2.56 -4.31 -12.08
CA PRO A 65 3.92 -4.27 -11.59
C PRO A 65 4.20 -3.06 -10.68
N LEU A 66 5.27 -3.18 -9.89
CA LEU A 66 5.82 -2.03 -9.17
C LEU A 66 6.24 -0.95 -10.17
N VAL A 67 5.98 0.30 -9.81
CA VAL A 67 6.37 1.47 -10.61
C VAL A 67 7.52 2.21 -9.97
N THR A 68 8.35 2.83 -10.80
CA THR A 68 9.47 3.65 -10.35
C THR A 68 9.00 4.86 -9.55
N VAL A 69 9.90 5.42 -8.74
CA VAL A 69 9.66 6.67 -8.02
C VAL A 69 9.27 7.79 -9.00
N PRO A 70 8.24 8.61 -8.70
CA PRO A 70 7.89 9.76 -9.52
C PRO A 70 8.99 10.82 -9.45
N ASP A 71 9.05 11.65 -10.50
CA ASP A 71 9.95 12.80 -10.52
C ASP A 71 9.61 13.79 -9.40
N LEU A 72 10.64 14.29 -8.72
CA LEU A 72 10.53 15.27 -7.64
C LEU A 72 10.82 16.64 -8.22
N GLY A 73 9.83 17.20 -8.92
CA GLY A 73 9.97 18.49 -9.61
C GLY A 73 10.44 19.62 -8.68
N ALA A 74 11.33 20.47 -9.18
CA ALA A 74 11.99 21.55 -8.42
C ALA A 74 11.00 22.55 -7.80
N ASP A 75 9.88 22.80 -8.47
CA ASP A 75 8.91 23.84 -8.10
C ASP A 75 8.03 23.50 -6.89
N ALA A 76 8.09 22.25 -6.39
CA ALA A 76 7.23 21.76 -5.31
C ALA A 76 8.04 21.04 -4.21
N ALA A 77 9.20 21.58 -3.84
CA ALA A 77 10.10 20.97 -2.86
C ALA A 77 9.44 20.66 -1.50
N ALA A 78 8.49 21.50 -1.07
CA ALA A 78 7.72 21.28 0.15
C ALA A 78 6.89 19.98 0.12
N ASP A 79 6.49 19.51 -1.07
CA ASP A 79 5.65 18.34 -1.25
C ASP A 79 6.44 17.03 -1.37
N TRP A 80 7.75 17.09 -1.65
CA TRP A 80 8.56 15.89 -1.89
C TRP A 80 8.44 14.82 -0.79
N PRO A 81 8.51 15.14 0.52
CA PRO A 81 8.37 14.12 1.55
C PRO A 81 7.00 13.43 1.54
N SER A 82 5.94 14.17 1.19
CA SER A 82 4.58 13.64 1.10
C SER A 82 4.39 12.80 -0.16
N LEU A 83 4.96 13.21 -1.29
CA LEU A 83 4.99 12.44 -2.54
C LEU A 83 5.69 11.09 -2.34
N LEU A 84 6.90 11.10 -1.76
CA LEU A 84 7.67 9.88 -1.51
C LEU A 84 6.96 8.93 -0.55
N ARG A 85 6.41 9.43 0.56
CA ARG A 85 5.64 8.61 1.52
C ARG A 85 4.42 7.97 0.85
N ARG A 86 3.69 8.74 0.05
CA ARG A 86 2.51 8.24 -0.68
C ARG A 86 2.89 7.17 -1.69
N TRP A 87 3.92 7.41 -2.49
CA TRP A 87 4.44 6.44 -3.46
C TRP A 87 4.93 5.15 -2.79
N ARG A 88 5.77 5.27 -1.74
CA ARG A 88 6.31 4.13 -1.00
C ARG A 88 5.18 3.29 -0.42
N ALA A 89 4.16 3.91 0.19
CA ALA A 89 3.01 3.19 0.71
C ALA A 89 2.28 2.38 -0.38
N ARG A 90 2.05 2.97 -1.57
CA ARG A 90 1.43 2.25 -2.70
C ARG A 90 2.25 1.05 -3.14
N GLN A 91 3.57 1.21 -3.30
CA GLN A 91 4.44 0.13 -3.76
C GLN A 91 4.56 -0.98 -2.71
N SER A 92 4.64 -0.63 -1.42
CA SER A 92 4.60 -1.61 -0.33
C SER A 92 3.27 -2.36 -0.29
N THR A 93 2.13 -1.70 -0.51
CA THR A 93 0.83 -2.38 -0.60
C THR A 93 0.77 -3.34 -1.78
N ARG A 94 1.36 -3.02 -2.93
CA ARG A 94 1.47 -3.95 -4.07
C ARG A 94 2.34 -5.17 -3.74
N LEU A 95 3.44 -4.99 -3.02
CA LEU A 95 4.27 -6.12 -2.57
C LEU A 95 3.49 -7.05 -1.64
N VAL A 96 2.82 -6.50 -0.63
CA VAL A 96 1.99 -7.29 0.28
C VAL A 96 0.88 -8.02 -0.49
N TRP A 97 0.23 -7.34 -1.44
CA TRP A 97 -0.78 -7.96 -2.30
C TRP A 97 -0.21 -9.16 -3.05
N ARG A 98 0.91 -8.99 -3.76
CA ARG A 98 1.55 -10.04 -4.55
C ARG A 98 2.01 -11.22 -3.70
N ASP A 99 2.55 -10.95 -2.52
CA ASP A 99 2.98 -11.96 -1.55
C ASP A 99 1.77 -12.78 -1.03
N VAL A 100 0.73 -12.10 -0.54
CA VAL A 100 -0.47 -12.75 0.01
C VAL A 100 -1.27 -13.50 -1.05
N MET A 101 -1.29 -13.02 -2.29
CA MET A 101 -1.91 -13.71 -3.43
C MET A 101 -1.05 -14.84 -4.02
N GLY A 102 0.17 -15.05 -3.49
CA GLY A 102 1.08 -16.11 -3.95
C GLY A 102 1.68 -15.86 -5.34
N VAL A 103 1.71 -14.60 -5.79
CA VAL A 103 2.31 -14.19 -7.07
C VAL A 103 3.83 -14.10 -6.97
N ASP A 104 4.33 -13.62 -5.83
CA ASP A 104 5.76 -13.52 -5.54
C ASP A 104 6.17 -14.57 -4.48
N GLU A 105 7.36 -15.15 -4.64
CA GLU A 105 8.02 -15.84 -3.54
C GLU A 105 8.60 -14.84 -2.54
N VAL A 106 8.84 -15.29 -1.31
CA VAL A 106 9.37 -14.44 -0.21
C VAL A 106 10.64 -13.68 -0.63
N ASP A 107 11.56 -14.33 -1.34
CA ASP A 107 12.80 -13.69 -1.81
C ASP A 107 12.52 -12.55 -2.80
N ALA A 108 11.51 -12.69 -3.66
CA ALA A 108 11.10 -11.64 -4.58
C ALA A 108 10.46 -10.47 -3.83
N THR A 109 9.64 -10.74 -2.81
CA THR A 109 9.04 -9.74 -1.91
C THR A 109 10.13 -8.95 -1.18
N LEU A 110 11.14 -9.63 -0.61
CA LEU A 110 12.27 -8.99 0.09
C LEU A 110 13.10 -8.13 -0.84
N ALA A 111 13.47 -8.66 -2.02
CA ALA A 111 14.20 -7.89 -3.03
C ALA A 111 13.41 -6.66 -3.50
N GLY A 112 12.08 -6.80 -3.64
CA GLY A 112 11.18 -5.69 -3.94
C GLY A 112 11.18 -4.60 -2.87
N ALA A 113 11.14 -4.98 -1.59
CA ALA A 113 11.16 -4.03 -0.49
C ALA A 113 12.47 -3.22 -0.46
N SER A 114 13.62 -3.87 -0.70
CA SER A 114 14.90 -3.18 -0.83
C SER A 114 14.90 -2.20 -2.01
N ARG A 115 14.43 -2.62 -3.20
CA ARG A 115 14.34 -1.73 -4.37
C ARG A 115 13.49 -0.49 -4.12
N ILE A 116 12.40 -0.60 -3.37
CA ILE A 116 11.55 0.56 -3.01
C ILE A 116 12.32 1.52 -2.09
N ALA A 117 13.04 0.98 -1.10
CA ALA A 117 13.82 1.78 -0.18
C ALA A 117 14.95 2.53 -0.90
N ASP A 118 15.72 1.83 -1.73
CA ASP A 118 16.83 2.39 -2.49
C ASP A 118 16.36 3.50 -3.44
N GLN A 119 15.25 3.30 -4.15
CA GLN A 119 14.67 4.32 -5.02
C GLN A 119 14.20 5.56 -4.26
N ALA A 120 13.56 5.40 -3.09
CA ALA A 120 13.14 6.52 -2.26
C ALA A 120 14.35 7.34 -1.79
N LEU A 121 15.41 6.65 -1.34
CA LEU A 121 16.64 7.29 -0.89
C LEU A 121 17.33 8.02 -2.04
N GLN A 122 17.49 7.36 -3.19
CA GLN A 122 18.12 7.95 -4.36
C GLN A 122 17.35 9.19 -4.84
N ALA A 123 16.02 9.11 -4.97
CA ALA A 123 15.21 10.26 -5.36
C ALA A 123 15.34 11.43 -4.37
N GLY A 124 15.26 11.15 -3.07
CA GLY A 124 15.40 12.18 -2.04
C GLY A 124 16.76 12.87 -2.07
N VAL A 125 17.84 12.10 -2.22
CA VAL A 125 19.21 12.66 -2.35
C VAL A 125 19.35 13.49 -3.62
N GLN A 126 18.92 12.97 -4.77
CA GLN A 126 19.03 13.67 -6.04
C GLN A 126 18.25 14.98 -6.05
N ALA A 127 17.05 15.00 -5.46
CA ALA A 127 16.25 16.22 -5.35
C ALA A 127 16.92 17.29 -4.47
N LEU A 128 17.74 16.91 -3.49
CA LEU A 128 18.45 17.84 -2.61
C LEU A 128 19.75 18.38 -3.20
N ILE A 129 20.42 17.65 -4.10
CA ILE A 129 21.70 18.09 -4.69
C ILE A 129 21.55 19.44 -5.41
N GLY A 130 20.55 19.58 -6.28
CA GLY A 130 20.36 20.82 -7.04
C GLY A 130 20.16 22.08 -6.16
N PRO A 131 19.25 22.07 -5.17
CA PRO A 131 19.10 23.16 -4.20
C PRO A 131 20.35 23.45 -3.39
N LEU A 132 21.15 22.43 -3.05
CA LEU A 132 22.39 22.60 -2.27
C LEU A 132 23.52 23.21 -3.09
N GLU A 133 23.61 22.93 -4.39
CA GLU A 133 24.61 23.54 -5.29
C GLU A 133 24.34 25.02 -5.58
N GLN A 134 23.13 25.51 -5.28
CA GLN A 134 22.70 26.89 -5.49
C GLN A 134 22.68 27.74 -4.20
N ALA A 135 22.95 27.14 -3.04
CA ALA A 135 22.95 27.78 -1.72
C ALA A 135 24.36 28.21 -1.28
#